data_AF-A0AAP0IK65-F1
#
_entry.id   AF-A0AAP0IK65-F1
#
_cell.length_a   1.000
_cell.length_b   1.000
_cell.length_c   1.000
_cell.angle_alpha   90.00
_cell.angle_beta   90.00
_cell.angle_gamma   90.00
#
_symmetry.space_group_name_H-M   'P 1'
#
loop_
_entity.id
_entity.type
_entity.pdbx_description
1 polymer ?
#
loop_
_entity_poly.entity_id
_entity_poly.type
_entity_poly.pdbx_seq_one_letter_code
_entity_poly.pdbx_strand_id
1 'polypeptide(L)'
;MTKLEEIVLSSNQLVGSLPQSIGQLYSLRSLDLSSNYRIGSIPTTIGAMLNLFQLHLQNNEINGSLPKELGQMIQLQDLDLFHNKLVGPIPATIGNMTKLEEIVLSSNQLVGSLPQSIGQLKSIVFLHLSTNKLTGPIPTTIGDMSSLSSLYLRVNQINGSIPKELWKLSILQEFDLSSNHLSGDLPNSYCSMPRLAYFNLSQNKIKSPFLPNGILPHQPRVLLNNCECVEASKVKDLRYPSTFGTENINKRKPKRLNIIVLATTLSVFVLIGVFLGSTCRWNSRKARTNKGSTKHENIFSI
;
A
#
# COMPACT_ATOMS: atom_id res chain seq x y z
N MET A 1 -26.38 2.12 -6.94
CA MET A 1 -25.35 2.59 -5.98
C MET A 1 -24.21 3.34 -6.69
N THR A 2 -24.50 4.15 -7.73
CA THR A 2 -23.46 4.80 -8.54
C THR A 2 -22.94 6.12 -7.98
N LYS A 3 -23.48 6.61 -6.86
CA LYS A 3 -23.09 7.89 -6.21
C LYS A 3 -22.14 7.71 -5.02
N LEU A 4 -21.71 6.49 -4.72
CA LEU A 4 -20.85 6.24 -3.57
C LEU A 4 -19.45 6.80 -3.87
N GLU A 5 -18.98 7.71 -3.02
CA GLU A 5 -17.68 8.37 -3.19
C GLU A 5 -16.58 7.77 -2.28
N GLU A 6 -16.97 7.11 -1.20
CA GLU A 6 -16.03 6.59 -0.22
C GLU A 6 -16.52 5.25 0.35
N ILE A 7 -15.62 4.28 0.42
CA ILE A 7 -15.80 3.02 1.14
C ILE A 7 -14.64 2.90 2.12
N VAL A 8 -14.97 2.85 3.41
CA VAL A 8 -14.01 2.56 4.47
C VAL A 8 -14.51 1.35 5.24
N LEU A 9 -13.83 0.22 5.06
CA LEU A 9 -14.08 -1.05 5.75
C LEU A 9 -12.78 -1.59 6.36
N SER A 10 -11.85 -0.70 6.71
CA SER A 10 -10.58 -1.08 7.30
C SER A 10 -10.74 -1.66 8.71
N SER A 11 -9.78 -2.49 9.12
CA SER A 11 -9.76 -3.14 10.45
C SER A 11 -10.98 -4.00 10.75
N ASN A 12 -11.43 -4.78 9.77
CA ASN A 12 -12.52 -5.75 9.91
C ASN A 12 -12.01 -7.19 9.70
N GLN A 13 -12.93 -8.15 9.65
CA GLN A 13 -12.64 -9.57 9.42
C GLN A 13 -13.08 -10.02 8.02
N LEU A 14 -13.02 -9.14 7.03
CA LEU A 14 -13.47 -9.47 5.67
C LEU A 14 -12.59 -10.58 5.07
N VAL A 15 -13.27 -11.49 4.38
CA VAL A 15 -12.68 -12.61 3.64
C VAL A 15 -13.29 -12.71 2.25
N GLY A 16 -12.61 -13.39 1.34
CA GLY A 16 -13.08 -13.63 -0.02
C GLY A 16 -12.26 -12.83 -1.03
N SER A 17 -12.84 -12.42 -2.15
CA SER A 17 -12.15 -11.62 -3.18
C SER A 17 -12.92 -10.33 -3.45
N LEU A 18 -12.21 -9.30 -3.89
CA LEU A 18 -12.85 -8.13 -4.49
C LEU A 18 -13.67 -8.59 -5.72
N PRO A 19 -15.00 -8.36 -5.75
CA PRO A 19 -15.82 -8.80 -6.86
C PRO A 19 -15.52 -7.98 -8.12
N GLN A 20 -15.68 -8.57 -9.30
CA GLN A 20 -15.48 -7.86 -10.58
C GLN A 20 -16.38 -6.61 -10.69
N SER A 21 -17.53 -6.60 -10.02
CA SER A 21 -18.45 -5.45 -9.99
C SER A 21 -17.90 -4.22 -9.25
N ILE A 22 -16.78 -4.31 -8.51
CA ILE A 22 -16.16 -3.15 -7.87
C ILE A 22 -15.81 -2.05 -8.90
N GLY A 23 -15.45 -2.45 -10.13
CA GLY A 23 -15.19 -1.53 -11.23
C GLY A 23 -16.39 -0.70 -11.69
N GLN A 24 -17.61 -1.01 -11.25
CA GLN A 24 -18.82 -0.25 -11.55
C GLN A 24 -19.02 0.96 -10.63
N LEU A 25 -18.18 1.12 -9.60
CA LEU A 25 -18.24 2.25 -8.67
C LEU A 25 -17.49 3.46 -9.24
N TYR A 26 -17.98 3.97 -10.38
CA TYR A 26 -17.29 5.04 -11.13
C TYR A 26 -17.15 6.36 -10.37
N SER A 27 -18.01 6.63 -9.39
CA SER A 27 -17.93 7.85 -8.55
C SER A 27 -17.02 7.69 -7.34
N LEU A 28 -16.48 6.49 -7.08
CA LEU A 28 -15.66 6.26 -5.91
C LEU A 28 -14.35 7.02 -6.01
N ARG A 29 -14.02 7.72 -4.92
CA ARG A 29 -12.83 8.55 -4.73
C ARG A 29 -11.86 7.94 -3.73
N SER A 30 -12.37 7.22 -2.73
CA SER A 30 -11.57 6.53 -1.72
C SER A 30 -12.07 5.11 -1.50
N LEU A 31 -11.16 4.14 -1.55
CA LEU A 31 -11.40 2.75 -1.18
C LEU A 31 -10.36 2.33 -0.16
N ASP A 32 -10.78 2.19 1.10
CA ASP A 32 -9.97 1.65 2.18
C ASP A 32 -10.56 0.32 2.67
N LEU A 33 -9.86 -0.77 2.34
CA LEU A 33 -10.13 -2.12 2.84
C LEU A 33 -8.95 -2.65 3.65
N SER A 34 -8.08 -1.77 4.15
CA SER A 34 -6.85 -2.16 4.83
C SER A 34 -7.10 -2.98 6.10
N SER A 35 -6.15 -3.84 6.47
CA SER A 35 -6.19 -4.63 7.71
C SER A 35 -7.46 -5.49 7.83
N ASN A 36 -7.78 -6.25 6.79
CA ASN A 36 -8.73 -7.37 6.86
C ASN A 36 -8.00 -8.71 6.82
N TYR A 37 -8.72 -9.84 6.86
CA TYR A 37 -8.10 -11.14 7.07
C TYR A 37 -7.53 -11.73 5.77
N ARG A 38 -8.36 -11.82 4.72
CA ARG A 38 -7.94 -12.42 3.44
C ARG A 38 -8.79 -11.91 2.29
N ILE A 39 -8.29 -10.87 1.63
CA ILE A 39 -8.81 -10.45 0.33
C ILE A 39 -8.02 -11.24 -0.73
N GLY A 40 -8.69 -11.83 -1.70
CA GLY A 40 -8.09 -12.57 -2.80
C GLY A 40 -7.35 -11.64 -3.75
N SER A 41 -7.32 -11.96 -5.04
CA SER A 41 -6.64 -11.13 -6.04
C SER A 41 -7.35 -9.80 -6.29
N ILE A 42 -6.59 -8.79 -6.71
CA ILE A 42 -7.12 -7.54 -7.25
C ILE A 42 -7.72 -7.83 -8.64
N PRO A 43 -9.02 -7.57 -8.88
CA PRO A 43 -9.64 -7.81 -10.19
C PRO A 43 -9.15 -6.80 -11.22
N THR A 44 -9.07 -7.20 -12.49
CA THR A 44 -8.68 -6.31 -13.59
C THR A 44 -9.65 -5.13 -13.76
N THR A 45 -10.92 -5.30 -13.37
CA THR A 45 -11.93 -4.22 -13.41
C THR A 45 -11.64 -3.06 -12.47
N ILE A 46 -10.67 -3.17 -11.54
CA ILE A 46 -10.22 -2.04 -10.72
C ILE A 46 -9.79 -0.84 -11.59
N GLY A 47 -9.23 -1.11 -12.78
CA GLY A 47 -8.80 -0.08 -13.73
C GLY A 47 -9.92 0.84 -14.23
N ALA A 48 -11.19 0.41 -14.12
CA ALA A 48 -12.35 1.21 -14.52
C ALA A 48 -12.73 2.29 -13.48
N MET A 49 -12.13 2.29 -12.30
CA MET A 49 -12.42 3.25 -11.22
C MET A 49 -11.64 4.56 -11.44
N LEU A 50 -11.95 5.26 -12.53
CA LEU A 50 -11.17 6.40 -13.05
C LEU A 50 -11.15 7.64 -12.15
N ASN A 51 -12.09 7.75 -11.20
CA ASN A 51 -12.16 8.87 -10.25
C ASN A 51 -11.52 8.56 -8.88
N LEU A 52 -10.92 7.36 -8.72
CA LEU A 52 -10.32 6.97 -7.45
C LEU A 52 -9.02 7.75 -7.22
N PHE A 53 -8.90 8.34 -6.03
CA PHE A 53 -7.74 9.10 -5.57
C PHE A 53 -6.90 8.29 -4.57
N GLN A 54 -7.54 7.44 -3.77
CA GLN A 54 -6.89 6.63 -2.74
C GLN A 54 -7.33 5.18 -2.83
N LEU A 55 -6.36 4.27 -2.87
CA LEU A 55 -6.56 2.83 -2.83
C LEU A 55 -5.69 2.22 -1.74
N HIS A 56 -6.32 1.87 -0.63
CA HIS A 56 -5.67 1.29 0.55
C HIS A 56 -6.13 -0.16 0.73
N LEU A 57 -5.21 -1.08 0.50
CA LEU A 57 -5.42 -2.52 0.48
C LEU A 57 -4.33 -3.26 1.30
N GLN A 58 -3.55 -2.55 2.11
CA GLN A 58 -2.49 -3.11 2.94
C GLN A 58 -2.99 -4.08 4.00
N ASN A 59 -2.14 -5.03 4.42
CA ASN A 59 -2.43 -6.04 5.44
C ASN A 59 -3.67 -6.90 5.12
N ASN A 60 -3.70 -7.58 3.97
CA ASN A 60 -4.88 -8.33 3.52
C ASN A 60 -4.61 -9.73 2.93
N GLU A 61 -3.37 -10.20 2.98
CA GLU A 61 -2.93 -11.43 2.32
C GLU A 61 -3.25 -11.51 0.80
N ILE A 62 -3.43 -10.36 0.13
CA ILE A 62 -3.77 -10.28 -1.29
C ILE A 62 -2.74 -11.05 -2.11
N ASN A 63 -3.22 -11.95 -2.96
CA ASN A 63 -2.38 -12.81 -3.80
C ASN A 63 -2.54 -12.48 -5.29
N GLY A 64 -1.80 -13.20 -6.13
CA GLY A 64 -1.76 -12.95 -7.57
C GLY A 64 -0.89 -11.75 -7.93
N SER A 65 -0.91 -11.38 -9.21
CA SER A 65 -0.12 -10.26 -9.73
C SER A 65 -0.88 -8.95 -9.71
N LEU A 66 -0.14 -7.84 -9.70
CA LEU A 66 -0.69 -6.52 -10.00
C LEU A 66 -1.28 -6.52 -11.42
N PRO A 67 -2.59 -6.23 -11.61
CA PRO A 67 -3.17 -6.14 -12.94
C PRO A 67 -2.61 -4.94 -13.69
N LYS A 68 -2.31 -5.09 -14.99
CA LYS A 68 -1.83 -3.97 -15.82
C LYS A 68 -2.86 -2.84 -15.93
N GLU A 69 -4.14 -3.18 -15.76
CA GLU A 69 -5.28 -2.27 -15.77
C GLU A 69 -5.21 -1.25 -14.61
N LEU A 70 -4.45 -1.52 -13.55
CA LEU A 70 -4.17 -0.52 -12.50
C LEU A 70 -3.64 0.79 -13.10
N GLY A 71 -2.83 0.69 -14.16
CA GLY A 71 -2.29 1.85 -14.90
C GLY A 71 -3.34 2.71 -15.62
N GLN A 72 -4.62 2.33 -15.61
CA GLN A 72 -5.72 3.14 -16.15
C GLN A 72 -6.25 4.16 -15.12
N MET A 73 -5.92 4.00 -13.84
CA MET A 73 -6.42 4.84 -12.74
C MET A 73 -5.62 6.15 -12.64
N ILE A 74 -5.75 6.99 -13.66
CA ILE A 74 -4.94 8.21 -13.86
C ILE A 74 -5.18 9.32 -12.81
N GLN A 75 -6.22 9.21 -11.98
CA GLN A 75 -6.48 10.15 -10.89
C GLN A 75 -5.88 9.70 -9.55
N LEU A 76 -5.38 8.47 -9.46
CA LEU A 76 -4.88 7.91 -8.21
C LEU A 76 -3.64 8.67 -7.75
N GLN A 77 -3.62 9.01 -6.46
CA GLN A 77 -2.54 9.74 -5.79
C GLN A 77 -1.85 8.88 -4.73
N ASP A 78 -2.61 8.02 -4.06
CA ASP A 78 -2.12 7.20 -2.94
C ASP A 78 -2.48 5.73 -3.18
N LEU A 79 -1.46 4.90 -3.36
CA LEU A 79 -1.57 3.45 -3.54
C LEU A 79 -0.80 2.74 -2.41
N ASP A 80 -1.54 2.10 -1.52
CA ASP A 80 -0.95 1.30 -0.43
C ASP A 80 -1.39 -0.17 -0.54
N LEU A 81 -0.41 -1.02 -0.81
CA LEU A 81 -0.52 -2.47 -0.89
C LEU A 81 0.50 -3.16 0.01
N PHE A 82 1.01 -2.45 1.01
CA PHE A 82 1.95 -2.96 2.00
C PHE A 82 1.48 -4.28 2.60
N HIS A 83 2.42 -5.20 2.84
CA HIS A 83 2.17 -6.43 3.58
C HIS A 83 1.04 -7.28 3.00
N ASN A 84 1.30 -7.79 1.79
CA ASN A 84 0.43 -8.71 1.09
C ASN A 84 1.25 -9.89 0.53
N LYS A 85 0.63 -10.75 -0.29
CA LYS A 85 1.26 -11.90 -0.95
C LYS A 85 1.33 -11.70 -2.47
N LEU A 86 1.47 -10.44 -2.93
CA LEU A 86 1.52 -10.11 -4.35
C LEU A 86 2.77 -10.72 -4.99
N VAL A 87 2.60 -11.27 -6.19
CA VAL A 87 3.66 -11.92 -6.99
C VAL A 87 3.77 -11.29 -8.38
N GLY A 88 4.73 -11.73 -9.19
CA GLY A 88 4.91 -11.22 -10.55
C GLY A 88 5.56 -9.83 -10.59
N PRO A 89 5.70 -9.25 -11.79
CA PRO A 89 6.36 -7.96 -11.97
C PRO A 89 5.46 -6.77 -11.65
N ILE A 90 6.10 -5.63 -11.35
CA ILE A 90 5.43 -4.33 -11.39
C ILE A 90 5.11 -4.02 -12.86
N PRO A 91 3.84 -3.84 -13.26
CA PRO A 91 3.48 -3.65 -14.65
C PRO A 91 4.01 -2.30 -15.15
N ALA A 92 4.54 -2.27 -16.38
CA ALA A 92 5.06 -1.04 -16.99
C ALA A 92 3.99 0.06 -17.13
N THR A 93 2.71 -0.31 -17.14
CA THR A 93 1.59 0.64 -17.15
C THR A 93 1.50 1.51 -15.89
N ILE A 94 2.25 1.19 -14.81
CA ILE A 94 2.33 2.05 -13.62
C ILE A 94 2.77 3.48 -13.98
N GLY A 95 3.62 3.65 -15.00
CA GLY A 95 4.09 4.98 -15.45
C GLY A 95 2.98 5.89 -16.00
N ASN A 96 1.83 5.34 -16.36
CA ASN A 96 0.68 6.12 -16.84
C ASN A 96 -0.01 6.90 -15.70
N MET A 97 0.19 6.50 -14.45
CA MET A 97 -0.48 7.05 -13.28
C MET A 97 0.25 8.30 -12.78
N THR A 98 0.40 9.30 -13.65
CA THR A 98 1.29 10.46 -13.46
C THR A 98 0.95 11.36 -12.27
N LYS A 99 -0.24 11.20 -11.67
CA LYS A 99 -0.67 11.89 -10.45
C LYS A 99 -0.30 11.18 -9.14
N LEU A 100 0.27 9.97 -9.20
CA LEU A 100 0.71 9.26 -8.00
C LEU A 100 1.72 10.10 -7.23
N GLU A 101 1.43 10.30 -5.94
CA GLU A 101 2.29 10.95 -4.96
C GLU A 101 2.93 9.91 -4.03
N GLU A 102 2.23 8.80 -3.76
CA GLU A 102 2.68 7.74 -2.86
C GLU A 102 2.42 6.35 -3.45
N ILE A 103 3.45 5.50 -3.44
CA ILE A 103 3.37 4.08 -3.77
C ILE A 103 4.05 3.28 -2.65
N VAL A 104 3.27 2.42 -2.00
CA VAL A 104 3.76 1.47 -1.00
C VAL A 104 3.44 0.05 -1.44
N LEU A 105 4.46 -0.67 -1.93
CA LEU A 105 4.36 -2.09 -2.31
C LEU A 105 5.29 -2.97 -1.46
N SER A 106 5.81 -2.44 -0.36
CA SER A 106 6.79 -3.14 0.47
C SER A 106 6.18 -4.36 1.18
N SER A 107 7.04 -5.32 1.55
CA SER A 107 6.64 -6.58 2.16
C SER A 107 5.66 -7.38 1.30
N ASN A 108 6.08 -7.69 0.07
CA ASN A 108 5.38 -8.54 -0.88
C ASN A 108 6.36 -9.58 -1.47
N GLN A 109 5.96 -10.27 -2.54
CA GLN A 109 6.79 -11.24 -3.26
C GLN A 109 6.98 -10.85 -4.74
N LEU A 110 6.98 -9.54 -5.03
CA LEU A 110 7.15 -9.02 -6.38
C LEU A 110 8.52 -9.38 -6.94
N VAL A 111 8.58 -9.70 -8.23
CA VAL A 111 9.78 -10.15 -8.96
C VAL A 111 10.04 -9.28 -10.19
N GLY A 112 11.11 -9.55 -10.93
CA GLY A 112 11.43 -8.81 -12.16
C GLY A 112 12.06 -7.45 -11.89
N SER A 113 12.32 -6.70 -12.96
CA SER A 113 12.96 -5.39 -12.87
C SER A 113 11.97 -4.25 -12.67
N LEU A 114 12.44 -3.15 -12.06
CA LEU A 114 11.72 -1.89 -12.11
C LEU A 114 11.53 -1.46 -13.58
N PRO A 115 10.30 -1.17 -14.03
CA PRO A 115 10.07 -0.77 -15.41
C PRO A 115 10.65 0.62 -15.66
N GLN A 116 11.19 0.87 -16.87
CA GLN A 116 11.72 2.18 -17.25
C GLN A 116 10.65 3.29 -17.17
N SER A 117 9.38 2.94 -17.37
CA SER A 117 8.25 3.86 -17.26
C SER A 117 8.01 4.39 -15.84
N ILE A 118 8.61 3.82 -14.79
CA ILE A 118 8.48 4.34 -13.42
C ILE A 118 8.96 5.80 -13.31
N GLY A 119 9.95 6.18 -14.14
CA GLY A 119 10.44 7.56 -14.22
C GLY A 119 9.44 8.58 -14.74
N GLN A 120 8.30 8.13 -15.31
CA GLN A 120 7.23 9.02 -15.76
C GLN A 120 6.40 9.60 -14.61
N LEU A 121 6.54 9.04 -13.40
CA LEU A 121 5.82 9.47 -12.21
C LEU A 121 6.42 10.75 -11.63
N LYS A 122 6.21 11.89 -12.29
CA LYS A 122 6.85 13.17 -11.89
C LYS A 122 6.30 13.75 -10.58
N SER A 123 5.10 13.35 -10.16
CA SER A 123 4.46 13.79 -8.92
C SER A 123 4.79 12.92 -7.71
N ILE A 124 5.48 11.79 -7.91
CA ILE A 124 5.78 10.85 -6.82
C ILE A 124 6.71 11.48 -5.79
N VAL A 125 6.32 11.39 -4.52
CA VAL A 125 7.07 11.90 -3.38
C VAL A 125 7.66 10.74 -2.59
N PHE A 126 6.90 9.64 -2.46
CA PHE A 126 7.26 8.49 -1.65
C PHE A 126 7.13 7.19 -2.46
N LEU A 127 8.26 6.50 -2.67
CA LEU A 127 8.31 5.20 -3.35
C LEU A 127 8.94 4.15 -2.44
N HIS A 128 8.13 3.21 -1.97
CA HIS A 128 8.56 2.16 -1.05
C HIS A 128 8.27 0.76 -1.59
N LEU A 129 9.33 0.07 -2.02
CA LEU A 129 9.28 -1.27 -2.61
C LEU A 129 10.15 -2.28 -1.84
N SER A 130 10.56 -1.95 -0.62
CA SER A 130 11.43 -2.80 0.22
C SER A 130 10.82 -4.18 0.50
N THR A 131 11.67 -5.16 0.82
CA THR A 131 11.24 -6.51 1.21
C THR A 131 10.38 -7.15 0.11
N ASN A 132 10.99 -7.30 -1.06
CA ASN A 132 10.44 -7.99 -2.23
C ASN A 132 11.55 -8.89 -2.84
N LYS A 133 11.33 -9.39 -4.06
CA LYS A 133 12.30 -10.18 -4.83
C LYS A 133 12.65 -9.47 -6.15
N LEU A 134 12.64 -8.14 -6.17
CA LEU A 134 12.93 -7.33 -7.37
C LEU A 134 14.39 -7.53 -7.79
N THR A 135 14.63 -7.61 -9.10
CA THR A 135 15.93 -7.90 -9.72
C THR A 135 16.33 -6.83 -10.73
N GLY A 136 17.52 -6.94 -11.33
CA GLY A 136 17.96 -6.04 -12.40
C GLY A 136 18.39 -4.66 -11.89
N PRO A 137 18.78 -3.76 -12.81
CA PRO A 137 19.30 -2.44 -12.45
C PRO A 137 18.19 -1.45 -12.08
N ILE A 138 18.57 -0.44 -11.30
CA ILE A 138 17.74 0.76 -11.11
C ILE A 138 17.70 1.51 -12.46
N PRO A 139 16.52 1.81 -13.03
CA PRO A 139 16.40 2.47 -14.32
C PRO A 139 16.96 3.89 -14.25
N THR A 140 17.64 4.35 -15.31
CA THR A 140 18.19 5.71 -15.37
C THR A 140 17.11 6.79 -15.32
N THR A 141 15.90 6.45 -15.77
CA THR A 141 14.71 7.34 -15.72
C THR A 141 14.26 7.68 -14.30
N ILE A 142 14.77 7.01 -13.25
CA ILE A 142 14.49 7.39 -11.86
C ILE A 142 14.92 8.83 -11.55
N GLY A 143 15.94 9.34 -12.27
CA GLY A 143 16.38 10.73 -12.14
C GLY A 143 15.39 11.76 -12.68
N ASP A 144 14.35 11.34 -13.42
CA ASP A 144 13.31 12.22 -13.95
C ASP A 144 12.16 12.46 -12.95
N MET A 145 12.13 11.71 -11.83
CA MET A 145 11.11 11.82 -10.78
C MET A 145 11.41 13.03 -9.86
N SER A 146 11.27 14.23 -10.39
CA SER A 146 11.70 15.49 -9.76
C SER A 146 11.06 15.80 -8.40
N SER A 147 9.94 15.15 -8.06
CA SER A 147 9.24 15.30 -6.77
C SER A 147 9.66 14.27 -5.72
N LEU A 148 10.50 13.29 -6.09
CA LEU A 148 10.85 12.16 -5.23
C LEU A 148 11.68 12.62 -4.02
N SER A 149 11.10 12.44 -2.84
CA SER A 149 11.71 12.79 -1.55
C SER A 149 12.20 11.56 -0.79
N SER A 150 11.52 10.42 -0.95
CA SER A 150 11.85 9.19 -0.21
C SER A 150 11.85 7.99 -1.14
N LEU A 151 12.98 7.28 -1.20
CA LEU A 151 13.17 6.08 -2.01
C LEU A 151 13.66 4.91 -1.16
N TYR A 152 12.85 3.87 -1.08
CA TYR A 152 13.14 2.67 -0.30
C TYR A 152 13.07 1.42 -1.18
N LEU A 153 14.22 0.78 -1.40
CA LEU A 153 14.39 -0.45 -2.18
C LEU A 153 15.10 -1.57 -1.39
N ARG A 154 15.20 -1.41 -0.07
CA ARG A 154 15.92 -2.31 0.83
C ARG A 154 15.43 -3.76 0.74
N VAL A 155 16.31 -4.74 0.94
CA VAL A 155 15.97 -6.19 0.98
C VAL A 155 15.26 -6.59 -0.32
N ASN A 156 16.02 -6.56 -1.39
CA ASN A 156 15.64 -7.02 -2.72
C ASN A 156 16.86 -7.74 -3.34
N GLN A 157 16.81 -8.02 -4.64
CA GLN A 157 17.89 -8.61 -5.42
C GLN A 157 18.40 -7.67 -6.52
N ILE A 158 18.21 -6.36 -6.35
CA ILE A 158 18.58 -5.32 -7.33
C ILE A 158 20.09 -5.33 -7.53
N ASN A 159 20.55 -5.20 -8.77
CA ASN A 159 21.96 -5.32 -9.14
C ASN A 159 22.43 -4.15 -10.03
N GLY A 160 23.67 -4.20 -10.50
CA GLY A 160 24.27 -3.11 -11.29
C GLY A 160 24.68 -1.91 -10.44
N SER A 161 24.98 -0.79 -11.11
CA SER A 161 25.35 0.47 -10.46
C SER A 161 24.15 1.36 -10.16
N ILE A 162 24.27 2.22 -9.15
CA ILE A 162 23.31 3.30 -8.94
C ILE A 162 23.45 4.30 -10.10
N PRO A 163 22.38 4.58 -10.88
CA PRO A 163 22.46 5.45 -12.04
C PRO A 163 22.84 6.87 -11.64
N LYS A 164 23.73 7.50 -12.40
CA LYS A 164 24.23 8.85 -12.09
C LYS A 164 23.12 9.90 -12.08
N GLU A 165 22.05 9.65 -12.83
CA GLU A 165 20.86 10.49 -12.93
C GLU A 165 20.13 10.62 -11.59
N LEU A 166 20.19 9.61 -10.71
CA LEU A 166 19.56 9.65 -9.39
C LEU A 166 20.12 10.78 -8.52
N TRP A 167 21.42 11.06 -8.65
CA TRP A 167 22.08 12.13 -7.89
C TRP A 167 21.66 13.54 -8.29
N LYS A 168 20.85 13.69 -9.35
CA LYS A 168 20.25 14.97 -9.75
C LYS A 168 19.02 15.33 -8.91
N LEU A 169 18.46 14.38 -8.15
CA LEU A 169 17.27 14.59 -7.32
C LEU A 169 17.58 15.46 -6.10
N SER A 170 17.60 16.77 -6.30
CA SER A 170 18.05 17.77 -5.30
C SER A 170 17.18 17.83 -4.04
N ILE A 171 15.97 17.28 -4.09
CA ILE A 171 15.03 17.27 -2.97
C ILE A 171 14.95 15.94 -2.22
N LEU A 172 15.71 14.94 -2.64
CA LEU A 172 15.72 13.63 -2.00
C LEU A 172 16.22 13.76 -0.56
N GLN A 173 15.43 13.25 0.38
CA GLN A 173 15.68 13.31 1.82
C GLN A 173 16.03 11.94 2.38
N GLU A 174 15.36 10.89 1.92
CA GLU A 174 15.52 9.54 2.44
C GLU A 174 15.83 8.55 1.32
N PHE A 175 16.87 7.75 1.54
CA PHE A 175 17.38 6.84 0.54
C PHE A 175 17.91 5.54 1.18
N ASP A 176 17.18 4.44 1.00
CA ASP A 176 17.60 3.11 1.46
C ASP A 176 17.64 2.12 0.31
N LEU A 177 18.85 1.71 -0.09
CA LEU A 177 19.06 0.63 -1.03
C LEU A 177 19.76 -0.57 -0.38
N SER A 178 19.80 -0.63 0.95
CA SER A 178 20.57 -1.64 1.67
C SER A 178 20.08 -3.08 1.40
N SER A 179 20.94 -4.06 1.62
CA SER A 179 20.62 -5.49 1.43
C SER A 179 20.16 -5.79 0.00
N ASN A 180 21.04 -5.53 -0.96
CA ASN A 180 20.86 -5.77 -2.39
C ASN A 180 22.18 -6.28 -3.00
N HIS A 181 22.24 -6.41 -4.32
CA HIS A 181 23.44 -6.80 -5.08
C HIS A 181 24.06 -5.64 -5.87
N LEU A 182 23.86 -4.39 -5.42
CA LEU A 182 24.39 -3.20 -6.09
C LEU A 182 25.92 -3.18 -6.03
N SER A 183 26.55 -2.63 -7.06
CA SER A 183 28.00 -2.59 -7.24
C SER A 183 28.45 -1.30 -7.95
N GLY A 184 29.76 -1.11 -8.10
CA GLY A 184 30.33 0.08 -8.73
C GLY A 184 30.62 1.19 -7.72
N ASP A 185 31.01 2.34 -8.25
CA ASP A 185 31.54 3.44 -7.46
C ASP A 185 30.48 4.53 -7.22
N LEU A 186 30.51 5.12 -6.02
CA LEU A 186 29.70 6.30 -5.74
C LEU A 186 30.39 7.57 -6.27
N PRO A 187 29.72 8.40 -7.09
CA PRO A 187 30.30 9.63 -7.61
C PRO A 187 30.34 10.74 -6.55
N ASN A 188 31.36 11.60 -6.53
CA ASN A 188 31.47 12.68 -5.54
C ASN A 188 30.20 13.56 -5.39
N SER A 189 29.36 13.64 -6.44
CA SER A 189 28.09 14.36 -6.42
C SER A 189 27.10 13.91 -5.33
N TYR A 190 27.15 12.66 -4.85
CA TYR A 190 26.21 12.24 -3.78
C TYR A 190 26.46 12.98 -2.46
N CYS A 191 27.69 13.40 -2.18
CA CYS A 191 28.02 14.17 -0.98
C CYS A 191 27.47 15.61 -1.01
N SER A 192 27.05 16.08 -2.17
CA SER A 192 26.53 17.44 -2.37
C SER A 192 25.00 17.51 -2.41
N MET A 193 24.30 16.40 -2.08
CA MET A 193 22.84 16.39 -2.02
C MET A 193 22.37 17.20 -0.80
N PRO A 194 21.69 18.35 -1.01
CA PRO A 194 21.51 19.35 0.04
C PRO A 194 20.46 18.98 1.09
N ARG A 195 19.60 17.99 0.80
CA ARG A 195 18.47 17.61 1.65
C ARG A 195 18.55 16.18 2.17
N LEU A 196 19.57 15.43 1.81
CA LEU A 196 19.69 14.02 2.15
C LEU A 196 19.94 13.87 3.65
N ALA A 197 18.93 13.37 4.37
CA ALA A 197 18.93 13.22 5.83
C ALA A 197 19.04 11.75 6.26
N TYR A 198 18.66 10.80 5.40
CA TYR A 198 18.82 9.37 5.64
C TYR A 198 19.39 8.69 4.39
N PHE A 199 20.52 8.00 4.55
CA PHE A 199 21.22 7.34 3.45
C PHE A 199 21.78 6.00 3.91
N ASN A 200 21.32 4.92 3.28
CA ASN A 200 21.75 3.58 3.63
C ASN A 200 22.01 2.73 2.39
N LEU A 201 23.27 2.34 2.22
CA LEU A 201 23.75 1.43 1.17
C LEU A 201 24.36 0.14 1.71
N SER A 202 24.24 -0.12 3.02
CA SER A 202 24.85 -1.28 3.67
C SER A 202 24.42 -2.60 3.03
N GLN A 203 25.23 -3.64 3.17
CA GLN A 203 24.95 -4.97 2.60
C GLN A 203 24.75 -4.91 1.07
N ASN A 204 25.65 -4.22 0.38
CA ASN A 204 25.83 -4.21 -1.07
C ASN A 204 27.32 -4.41 -1.40
N LYS A 205 27.68 -4.41 -2.68
CA LYS A 205 29.06 -4.47 -3.20
C LYS A 205 29.54 -3.09 -3.70
N ILE A 206 29.03 -2.01 -3.12
CA ILE A 206 29.36 -0.64 -3.49
C ILE A 206 30.75 -0.28 -2.98
N LYS A 207 31.56 0.31 -3.87
CA LYS A 207 32.85 0.90 -3.53
C LYS A 207 32.67 2.40 -3.32
N SER A 208 33.33 2.96 -2.31
CA SER A 208 33.32 4.40 -2.07
C SER A 208 34.72 4.86 -1.66
N PRO A 209 35.22 5.95 -2.24
CA PRO A 209 36.50 6.54 -1.85
C PRO A 209 36.50 7.05 -0.39
N PHE A 210 35.32 7.30 0.19
CA PHE A 210 35.15 7.80 1.56
C PHE A 210 34.67 6.73 2.55
N LEU A 211 34.39 5.50 2.08
CA LEU A 211 34.01 4.36 2.93
C LEU A 211 34.84 3.14 2.49
N PRO A 212 36.08 2.98 2.99
CA PRO A 212 37.07 2.07 2.41
C PRO A 212 36.71 0.59 2.43
N ASN A 213 35.60 0.17 3.05
CA ASN A 213 35.15 -1.23 3.07
C ASN A 213 33.64 -1.43 2.89
N GLY A 214 32.84 -0.41 2.61
CA GLY A 214 31.38 -0.56 2.48
C GLY A 214 30.65 -1.11 3.72
N ILE A 215 31.33 -1.31 4.85
CA ILE A 215 30.77 -1.78 6.12
C ILE A 215 30.40 -0.56 6.96
N LEU A 216 29.10 -0.33 7.17
CA LEU A 216 28.60 0.41 8.32
C LEU A 216 28.48 -0.61 9.48
N PRO A 217 29.39 -0.62 10.47
CA PRO A 217 29.31 -1.55 11.58
C PRO A 217 28.07 -1.24 12.42
N HIS A 218 27.13 -2.19 12.45
CA HIS A 218 26.03 -2.37 13.40
C HIS A 218 25.13 -1.18 13.81
N GLN A 219 25.26 0.00 13.20
CA GLN A 219 24.33 1.12 13.34
C GLN A 219 24.22 1.90 12.03
N PRO A 220 23.00 2.28 11.57
CA PRO A 220 22.82 3.14 10.41
C PRO A 220 23.40 4.53 10.71
N ARG A 221 24.62 4.80 10.23
CA ARG A 221 25.23 6.13 10.30
C ARG A 221 24.55 7.03 9.28
N VAL A 222 24.17 8.22 9.71
CA VAL A 222 23.61 9.25 8.85
C VAL A 222 24.75 10.10 8.30
N LEU A 223 24.74 10.32 6.99
CA LEU A 223 25.54 11.36 6.37
C LEU A 223 24.91 12.70 6.78
N LEU A 224 25.57 13.41 7.70
CA LEU A 224 25.34 14.84 7.83
C LEU A 224 26.23 15.52 6.77
N ASN A 225 25.70 16.56 6.15
CA ASN A 225 26.31 17.33 5.06
C ASN A 225 27.86 17.38 5.08
N ASN A 226 28.48 17.25 3.90
CA ASN A 226 29.93 17.24 3.64
C ASN A 226 30.67 15.91 3.92
N CYS A 227 30.09 14.78 3.52
CA CYS A 227 30.70 13.44 3.59
C CYS A 227 31.08 12.94 5.00
N GLU A 228 30.79 13.68 6.08
CA GLU A 228 31.07 13.20 7.44
C GLU A 228 29.96 12.23 7.90
N CYS A 229 30.31 10.95 7.98
CA CYS A 229 29.45 9.93 8.58
C CYS A 229 29.42 10.13 10.10
N VAL A 230 28.32 10.64 10.64
CA VAL A 230 28.17 10.78 12.09
C VAL A 230 27.54 9.51 12.67
N GLU A 231 28.06 9.08 13.81
CA GLU A 231 27.50 7.98 14.59
C GLU A 231 26.04 8.32 14.95
N ALA A 232 25.11 7.40 14.70
CA ALA A 232 23.69 7.57 14.97
C ALA A 232 23.40 8.13 16.38
N SER A 233 24.15 7.67 17.37
CA SER A 233 24.06 8.09 18.77
C SER A 233 24.33 9.58 19.02
N LYS A 234 24.99 10.29 18.10
CA LYS A 234 25.35 11.72 18.24
C LYS A 234 24.38 12.68 17.57
N VAL A 235 23.44 12.17 16.78
CA VAL A 235 22.43 13.00 16.11
C VAL A 235 21.20 13.06 17.01
N LYS A 236 21.04 14.19 17.72
CA LYS A 236 19.98 14.40 18.73
C LYS A 236 18.55 14.36 18.17
N ASP A 237 18.38 14.36 16.85
CA ASP A 237 17.08 14.38 16.16
C ASP A 237 16.95 13.31 15.05
N LEU A 238 17.59 12.14 15.21
CA LEU A 238 17.25 11.00 14.35
C LEU A 238 15.88 10.45 14.72
N ARG A 239 14.85 11.00 14.07
CA ARG A 239 13.61 10.25 13.90
C ARG A 239 13.89 9.13 12.91
N TYR A 240 14.35 8.01 13.44
CA TYR A 240 14.11 6.74 12.78
C TYR A 240 12.60 6.64 12.51
N PRO A 241 12.16 6.26 11.31
CA PRO A 241 10.95 5.48 11.19
C PRO A 241 11.27 4.15 11.91
N SER A 242 11.14 4.15 13.23
CA SER A 242 11.16 2.93 14.04
C SER A 242 10.16 2.00 13.40
N THR A 243 10.63 0.86 12.91
CA THR A 243 9.80 -0.31 12.57
C THR A 243 8.40 0.05 12.07
N PHE A 244 8.24 0.31 10.77
CA PHE A 244 6.90 0.50 10.17
C PHE A 244 6.18 -0.85 10.11
N GLY A 245 5.74 -1.27 11.29
CA GLY A 245 4.95 -2.42 11.64
C GLY A 245 4.37 -2.09 13.00
N THR A 246 3.08 -1.72 13.00
CA THR A 246 2.13 -1.71 14.13
C THR A 246 1.93 -0.50 15.05
N GLU A 247 2.43 0.71 14.79
CA GLU A 247 1.92 1.90 15.53
C GLU A 247 1.58 3.12 14.64
N ASN A 248 0.28 3.43 14.60
CA ASN A 248 -0.36 4.71 14.25
C ASN A 248 -0.25 5.25 12.80
N ILE A 249 -0.90 4.56 11.86
CA ILE A 249 -1.37 5.16 10.58
C ILE A 249 -2.49 6.21 10.83
N ASN A 250 -3.07 6.25 12.04
CA ASN A 250 -4.14 7.19 12.44
C ASN A 250 -3.72 8.67 12.56
N LYS A 251 -2.51 9.06 12.13
CA LYS A 251 -2.06 10.47 12.08
C LYS A 251 -1.87 11.02 10.66
N ARG A 252 -2.32 10.33 9.60
CA ARG A 252 -2.47 10.98 8.29
C ARG A 252 -3.62 11.99 8.41
N LYS A 253 -3.30 13.28 8.53
CA LYS A 253 -4.30 14.35 8.37
C LYS A 253 -4.88 14.17 6.97
N PRO A 254 -6.20 13.93 6.81
CA PRO A 254 -6.79 13.92 5.49
C PRO A 254 -6.54 15.30 4.86
N LYS A 255 -5.95 15.34 3.65
CA LYS A 255 -6.08 16.52 2.80
C LYS A 255 -7.59 16.75 2.68
N ARG A 256 -8.06 17.94 3.08
CA ARG A 256 -9.49 18.26 3.28
C ARG A 256 -10.32 17.78 2.09
N LEU A 257 -10.98 16.63 2.24
CA LEU A 257 -12.10 16.21 1.43
C LEU A 257 -13.34 16.49 2.26
N ASN A 258 -14.30 17.22 1.70
CA ASN A 258 -15.57 17.46 2.38
C ASN A 258 -16.34 16.13 2.43
N ILE A 259 -16.11 15.35 3.49
CA ILE A 259 -16.83 14.12 3.75
C ILE A 259 -18.22 14.50 4.27
N ILE A 260 -19.23 14.44 3.40
CA ILE A 260 -20.63 14.42 3.83
C ILE A 260 -20.96 12.97 4.17
N VAL A 261 -20.75 12.59 5.43
CA VAL A 261 -21.22 11.30 5.95
C VAL A 261 -22.75 11.37 6.08
N LEU A 262 -23.47 10.81 5.11
CA LEU A 262 -24.89 10.50 5.30
C LEU A 262 -24.99 9.28 6.20
N ALA A 263 -25.05 9.53 7.51
CA ALA A 263 -25.34 8.54 8.53
C ALA A 263 -26.72 7.90 8.26
N THR A 264 -26.72 6.80 7.52
CA THR A 264 -27.91 5.95 7.32
C THR A 264 -27.70 4.54 7.90
N THR A 265 -26.56 4.29 8.54
CA THR A 265 -26.23 2.95 9.06
C THR A 265 -26.96 2.58 10.35
N LEU A 266 -27.58 3.51 11.08
CA LEU A 266 -28.44 3.14 12.21
C LEU A 266 -29.82 2.63 11.77
N SER A 267 -30.37 3.05 10.62
CA SER A 267 -31.73 2.66 10.23
C SER A 267 -31.80 1.28 9.58
N VAL A 268 -30.73 0.83 8.91
CA VAL A 268 -30.71 -0.48 8.24
C VAL A 268 -30.60 -1.63 9.24
N PHE A 269 -29.84 -1.48 10.34
CA PHE A 269 -29.75 -2.52 11.37
C PHE A 269 -31.03 -2.62 12.22
N VAL A 270 -31.73 -1.51 12.46
CA VAL A 270 -33.05 -1.54 13.14
C VAL A 270 -34.10 -2.23 12.28
N LEU A 271 -34.08 -2.03 10.95
CA LEU A 271 -35.04 -2.68 10.05
C LEU A 271 -34.79 -4.19 9.89
N ILE A 272 -33.53 -4.63 9.83
CA ILE A 272 -33.20 -6.08 9.78
C ILE A 272 -33.54 -6.75 11.12
N GLY A 273 -33.28 -6.09 12.26
CA GLY A 273 -33.64 -6.60 13.59
C GLY A 273 -35.16 -6.73 13.81
N VAL A 274 -35.95 -5.76 13.34
CA VAL A 274 -37.42 -5.81 13.43
C VAL A 274 -38.00 -6.89 12.50
N PHE A 275 -37.42 -7.11 11.32
CA PHE A 275 -37.88 -8.14 10.38
C PHE A 275 -37.59 -9.56 10.89
N LEU A 276 -36.42 -9.79 11.48
CA LEU A 276 -36.06 -11.08 12.10
C LEU A 276 -36.84 -11.32 13.41
N GLY A 277 -37.07 -10.28 14.21
CA GLY A 277 -37.86 -10.38 15.44
C GLY A 277 -39.34 -10.70 15.18
N SER A 278 -39.94 -10.09 14.15
CA SER A 278 -41.35 -10.31 13.80
C SER A 278 -41.60 -11.70 13.18
N THR A 279 -40.70 -12.18 12.31
CA THR A 279 -40.78 -13.54 11.74
C THR A 279 -40.58 -14.62 12.80
N CYS A 280 -39.67 -14.43 13.76
CA CYS A 280 -39.46 -15.36 14.86
C CYS A 280 -40.68 -15.42 15.80
N ARG A 281 -41.29 -14.26 16.10
CA ARG A 281 -42.52 -14.17 16.92
C ARG A 281 -43.75 -14.74 16.23
N TRP A 282 -43.85 -14.62 14.91
CA TRP A 282 -44.91 -15.23 14.09
C TRP A 282 -44.83 -16.75 14.07
N ASN A 283 -43.64 -17.32 13.85
CA ASN A 283 -43.43 -18.77 13.87
C ASN A 283 -43.70 -19.37 15.26
N SER A 284 -43.33 -18.65 16.32
CA SER A 284 -43.62 -19.05 17.71
C SER A 284 -45.12 -19.10 18.02
N ARG A 285 -45.92 -18.19 17.46
CA ARG A 285 -47.39 -18.17 17.63
C ARG A 285 -48.06 -19.29 16.85
N LYS A 286 -47.63 -19.54 15.60
CA LYS A 286 -48.15 -20.63 14.76
C LYS A 286 -47.87 -22.02 15.36
N ALA A 287 -46.74 -22.19 16.03
CA ALA A 287 -46.41 -23.42 16.76
C ALA A 287 -47.30 -23.65 17.99
N ARG A 288 -47.77 -22.58 18.66
CA ARG A 288 -48.71 -22.68 19.80
C ARG A 288 -50.14 -22.97 19.36
N THR A 289 -50.60 -22.42 18.24
CA THR A 289 -51.95 -22.69 17.71
C THR A 289 -52.07 -24.13 17.20
N ASN A 290 -51.03 -24.70 16.59
CA ASN A 290 -51.04 -26.11 16.17
C ASN A 290 -50.98 -27.12 17.33
N LYS A 291 -50.52 -26.70 18.51
CA LYS A 291 -50.52 -27.55 19.73
C LYS A 291 -51.86 -27.52 20.49
N GLY A 292 -52.74 -26.57 20.18
CA GLY A 292 -54.08 -26.47 20.79
C GLY A 292 -55.18 -27.24 20.05
N SER A 293 -54.91 -27.71 18.83
CA SER A 293 -55.91 -28.31 17.93
C SER A 293 -55.96 -29.85 17.96
N THR A 294 -55.29 -30.52 18.91
CA THR A 294 -55.21 -32.00 18.97
C THR A 294 -55.83 -32.59 20.24
N LYS A 295 -56.65 -31.83 20.98
CA LYS A 295 -57.49 -32.38 22.06
C LYS A 295 -58.95 -32.06 21.80
N HIS A 296 -59.64 -33.02 21.19
CA HIS A 296 -61.06 -33.36 21.28
C HIS A 296 -61.58 -33.78 19.91
N GLU A 297 -61.42 -35.07 19.60
CA GLU A 297 -62.39 -35.85 18.81
C GLU A 297 -61.97 -37.33 18.87
N ASN A 298 -62.65 -38.09 19.73
CA ASN A 298 -63.20 -39.41 19.44
C ASN A 298 -63.68 -40.08 20.74
N ILE A 299 -65.00 -40.08 20.91
CA ILE A 299 -65.75 -41.01 21.76
C ILE A 299 -66.45 -42.00 20.80
N PHE A 300 -66.41 -43.29 21.16
CA PHE A 300 -67.23 -44.44 20.72
C PHE A 300 -66.65 -45.51 19.77
N SER A 301 -67.00 -46.76 20.15
CA SER A 301 -66.90 -48.10 19.52
C SER A 301 -65.65 -48.92 19.93
N ILE A 302 -65.72 -50.07 20.62
CA ILE A 302 -66.78 -51.00 21.10
C ILE A 302 -66.40 -51.43 22.52
#